data_AF-A0A1G0SYG4-F1
#
_entry.id   AF-A0A1G0SYG4-F1
#
_cell.length_a   1.000
_cell.length_b   1.000
_cell.length_c   1.000
_cell.angle_alpha   90.00
_cell.angle_beta   90.00
_cell.angle_gamma   90.00
#
_symmetry.space_group_name_H-M   'P 1'
#
loop_
_entity.id
_entity.type
_entity.pdbx_description
1 polymer ?
#
loop_
_entity_poly.entity_id
_entity_poly.type
_entity_poly.pdbx_seq_one_letter_code
_entity_poly.pdbx_strand_id
1 'polypeptide(L)' 'MTLKKTKTHVKINRKDWEKMKKNPALAEAIELFEDISDLGEAKKVRGKSLTIDQYLKKRRL' A
#
# COMPACT_ATOMS: atom_id res chain seq x y z
N MET A 1 8.06 -10.26 14.29
CA MET A 1 7.83 -9.78 12.93
C MET A 1 8.40 -10.80 11.97
N THR A 2 7.54 -11.52 11.27
CA THR A 2 7.98 -12.56 10.32
C THR A 2 7.60 -12.13 8.91
N LEU A 3 8.55 -11.49 8.22
CA LEU A 3 8.44 -11.17 6.79
C LEU A 3 8.85 -12.40 5.98
N LYS A 4 7.95 -12.90 5.12
CA LYS A 4 8.30 -13.96 4.16
C LYS A 4 8.43 -13.34 2.78
N LYS A 5 9.67 -13.09 2.36
CA LYS A 5 9.98 -12.62 1.00
C LYS A 5 9.90 -13.81 0.04
N THR A 6 9.11 -13.67 -1.02
CA THR A 6 9.09 -14.57 -2.18
C THR A 6 9.78 -13.90 -3.36
N LYS A 7 9.94 -14.61 -4.48
CA LYS A 7 10.54 -14.04 -5.70
C LYS A 7 9.73 -12.86 -6.28
N THR A 8 8.42 -12.84 -6.06
CA THR A 8 7.51 -11.87 -6.69
C THR A 8 6.86 -10.88 -5.73
N HIS A 9 6.79 -11.21 -4.43
CA HIS A 9 6.15 -10.35 -3.44
C HIS A 9 6.65 -10.64 -2.01
N VAL A 10 6.43 -9.70 -1.10
CA VAL A 10 6.66 -9.87 0.33
C VAL A 10 5.34 -10.20 1.00
N LYS A 11 5.28 -11.30 1.75
CA LYS A 11 4.15 -11.65 2.61
C LYS A 11 4.42 -11.16 4.02
N ILE A 12 3.47 -10.40 4.56
CA ILE A 12 3.49 -9.89 5.92
C ILE A 12 2.29 -10.50 6.65
N ASN A 13 2.51 -11.02 7.86
CA ASN A 13 1.39 -11.48 8.67
C ASN A 13 0.51 -10.28 9.05
N ARG A 14 -0.80 -10.42 8.94
CA ARG A 14 -1.76 -9.37 9.30
C ARG A 14 -1.51 -8.77 10.69
N LYS A 15 -1.17 -9.61 11.69
CA LYS A 15 -0.86 -9.11 13.05
C LYS A 15 0.36 -8.19 13.08
N ASP A 16 1.37 -8.45 12.25
CA ASP A 16 2.56 -7.62 12.14
C ASP A 16 2.26 -6.35 11.33
N TRP A 17 1.46 -6.45 10.25
CA TRP A 17 1.01 -5.29 9.45
C TRP A 17 0.27 -4.26 10.30
N GLU A 18 -0.71 -4.70 11.10
CA GLU A 18 -1.47 -3.84 12.01
C GLU A 18 -0.59 -3.19 13.10
N LYS A 19 0.50 -3.86 13.51
CA LYS A 19 1.47 -3.25 14.43
C LYS A 19 2.28 -2.16 13.75
N MET A 20 2.70 -2.36 12.49
CA MET A 20 3.48 -1.37 11.76
C MET A 20 2.66 -0.10 11.45
N LYS A 21 1.35 -0.23 11.20
CA LYS A 21 0.44 0.94 11.06
C LYS A 21 0.46 1.88 12.25
N LYS A 22 0.64 1.33 13.44
CA LYS A 22 0.67 2.11 14.69
C LYS A 22 2.02 2.75 14.96
N ASN A 23 3.05 2.46 14.16
CA ASN A 23 4.34 3.10 14.26
C ASN A 23 4.29 4.45 13.51
N PRO A 24 4.47 5.59 14.18
CA PRO A 24 4.40 6.91 13.55
C PRO A 24 5.35 7.08 12.37
N ALA A 25 6.52 6.43 12.41
CA ALA A 25 7.52 6.50 11.34
C ALA A 25 7.13 5.71 10.09
N LEU A 26 6.18 4.77 10.20
CA LEU A 26 5.76 3.90 9.09
C LEU A 26 4.30 4.13 8.68
N ALA A 27 3.52 4.88 9.47
CA ALA A 27 2.10 5.08 9.26
C ALA A 27 1.80 5.64 7.87
N GLU A 28 2.50 6.71 7.47
CA GLU A 28 2.30 7.37 6.17
C GLU A 28 2.69 6.46 5.00
N ALA A 29 3.83 5.76 5.11
CA ALA A 29 4.27 4.82 4.07
C ALA A 29 3.31 3.63 3.91
N ILE A 30 2.75 3.14 5.02
CA ILE A 30 1.77 2.04 4.98
C ILE A 30 0.46 2.49 4.38
N GLU A 31 -0.02 3.67 4.75
CA GLU A 31 -1.23 4.26 4.15
C GLU A 31 -1.07 4.39 2.62
N LEU A 32 0.09 4.89 2.17
CA LEU A 32 0.41 4.96 0.75
C LEU A 32 0.39 3.59 0.05
N PHE A 33 0.90 2.53 0.69
CA PHE A 33 0.87 1.18 0.12
C PHE A 33 -0.54 0.62 0.00
N GLU A 34 -1.41 0.87 0.98
CA GLU A 34 -2.82 0.47 0.94
C GLU A 34 -3.56 1.20 -0.17
N ASP A 35 -3.33 2.50 -0.29
CA ASP A 35 -3.89 3.31 -1.35
C ASP A 35 -3.46 2.84 -2.74
N ILE A 36 -2.18 2.52 -2.94
CA ILE A 36 -1.69 1.98 -4.22
C ILE A 36 -2.35 0.62 -4.53
N SER A 37 -2.55 -0.23 -3.52
CA SER A 37 -3.26 -1.50 -3.68
C SER A 37 -4.70 -1.27 -4.14
N ASP A 38 -5.41 -0.33 -3.50
CA ASP A 38 -6.79 0.03 -3.83
C ASP A 38 -6.90 0.64 -5.23
N LEU A 39 -5.92 1.45 -5.66
CA LEU A 39 -5.85 1.94 -7.05
C LEU A 39 -5.64 0.80 -8.05
N GLY A 40 -4.81 -0.18 -7.71
CA GLY A 40 -4.59 -1.39 -8.51
C GLY A 40 -5.87 -2.20 -8.67
N GLU A 41 -6.67 -2.35 -7.60
CA GLU A 41 -7.97 -3.00 -7.64
C GLU A 41 -9.01 -2.18 -8.40
N ALA A 42 -9.08 -0.86 -8.17
CA ALA A 42 -9.97 0.04 -8.89
C ALA A 42 -9.74 0.01 -10.41
N LYS A 43 -8.48 -0.10 -10.85
CA LYS A 43 -8.12 -0.31 -12.26
C LYS A 43 -8.69 -1.61 -12.83
N LYS A 44 -8.61 -2.71 -12.05
CA LYS A 44 -9.18 -4.01 -12.45
C LYS A 44 -10.70 -3.99 -12.56
N VAL A 45 -11.38 -3.25 -11.68
CA VAL A 45 -12.85 -3.23 -11.60
C VAL A 45 -13.49 -2.19 -12.52
N ARG A 46 -12.92 -0.99 -12.64
CA ARG A 46 -13.53 0.16 -13.34
C ARG A 46 -12.87 0.53 -14.66
N GLY A 47 -11.76 -0.12 -15.03
CA GLY A 47 -11.05 0.11 -16.30
C GLY A 47 -10.33 1.47 -16.42
N LYS A 48 -10.42 2.34 -15.41
CA LYS A 48 -9.73 3.64 -15.37
C LYS A 48 -8.45 3.50 -14.54
N SER A 49 -7.31 3.80 -15.15
CA SER A 49 -6.02 3.80 -14.48
C SER A 49 -5.83 5.12 -13.75
N LEU A 50 -5.81 5.11 -12.41
CA LEU A 50 -5.17 6.18 -11.65
C LEU A 50 -3.70 5.82 -11.51
N THR A 51 -2.82 6.69 -11.98
CA THR A 51 -1.37 6.52 -11.83
C THR A 51 -0.95 6.94 -10.42
N ILE A 52 0.18 6.40 -9.94
CA ILE A 52 0.77 6.79 -8.66
C ILE A 52 1.01 8.31 -8.62
N ASP A 53 1.45 8.91 -9.73
CA ASP A 53 1.67 10.35 -9.83
C ASP A 53 0.38 11.17 -9.65
N GLN A 54 -0.74 10.70 -10.22
CA GLN A 54 -2.05 11.34 -10.01
C GLN A 54 -2.50 11.22 -8.56
N TYR A 55 -2.12 10.12 -7.89
CA TYR A 55 -2.41 9.89 -6.50
C TYR A 55 -1.64 10.83 -5.57
N LEU A 56 -0.32 10.91 -5.75
CA LEU A 56 0.57 11.77 -4.98
C LEU A 56 0.19 13.25 -5.15
N LYS A 57 -0.10 13.68 -6.38
CA LYS A 57 -0.62 15.03 -6.66
C LYS A 57 -1.93 15.35 -5.91
N LYS A 58 -2.83 14.37 -5.78
CA LYS A 58 -4.09 14.55 -5.04
C LYS A 58 -3.83 14.71 -3.53
N ARG A 59 -2.84 14.00 -2.99
CA ARG A 59 -2.44 14.09 -1.58
C ARG A 59 -1.51 15.27 -1.25
N ARG A 60 -1.05 16.02 -2.26
CA ARG A 60 -0.06 17.12 -2.11
C ARG A 60 1.27 16.64 -1.49
N LEU A 61 1.64 15.39 -1.80
CA LEU A 61 2.93 14.78 -1.47
C LEU A 61 3.87 14.88 -2.67
#